data_AF-A0A0C2J3C1-F1
#
_entry.id   AF-A0A0C2J3C1-F1
#
_cell.length_a   1.000
_cell.length_b   1.000
_cell.length_c   1.000
_cell.angle_alpha   90.00
_cell.angle_beta   90.00
_cell.angle_gamma   90.00
#
_symmetry.space_group_name_H-M   'P 1'
#
loop_
_entity.id
_entity.type
_entity.pdbx_description
1 polymer ?
#
loop_
_entity_poly.entity_id
_entity_poly.type
_entity_poly.pdbx_seq_one_letter_code
_entity_poly.pdbx_strand_id
1 'polypeptide(L)'
;MSGGQMLDDFTVYSDIWRINLETLQWFKLDYTHKIEIFCVIACVVEDSYLYLVAGVSNGELFGSKLERFDIRYPSLCGLCLESIRPSPNIKSLTKSLPADILDEIKNIENDSSAEDIN
;
A
#
# COMPACT_ATOMS: atom_id res chain seq x y z
N MET A 1 -3.45 5.55 5.91
CA MET A 1 -3.78 5.74 7.34
C MET A 1 -5.02 4.93 7.67
N SER A 2 -5.07 4.34 8.86
CA SER A 2 -6.13 3.41 9.25
C SER A 2 -6.50 3.70 10.70
N GLY A 3 -7.75 4.11 10.94
CA GLY A 3 -8.27 4.42 12.27
C GLY A 3 -7.50 5.50 13.04
N GLY A 4 -7.44 5.34 14.35
CA GLY A 4 -6.77 6.25 15.30
C GLY A 4 -7.71 6.73 16.40
N GLN A 5 -7.18 7.50 17.35
CA GLN A 5 -7.96 8.09 18.44
C GLN A 5 -7.71 9.58 18.54
N MET A 6 -8.78 10.35 18.59
CA MET A 6 -8.75 11.77 18.91
C MET A 6 -8.44 11.93 20.40
N LEU A 7 -7.42 12.74 20.74
CA LEU A 7 -6.96 12.88 22.14
C LEU A 7 -7.96 13.65 23.02
N ASP A 8 -8.76 14.53 22.43
CA ASP A 8 -9.58 15.48 23.18
C ASP A 8 -10.88 14.86 23.71
N ASP A 9 -11.50 13.94 22.96
CA ASP A 9 -12.80 13.35 23.27
C ASP A 9 -12.78 11.81 23.27
N PHE A 10 -11.60 11.20 23.10
CA PHE A 10 -11.41 9.75 22.98
C PHE A 10 -12.15 9.09 21.81
N THR A 11 -12.64 9.88 20.83
CA THR A 11 -13.32 9.35 19.65
C THR A 11 -12.37 8.44 18.86
N VAL A 12 -12.82 7.20 18.61
CA VAL A 12 -12.08 6.21 17.82
C VAL A 12 -12.57 6.26 16.38
N TYR A 13 -11.63 6.46 15.46
CA TYR A 13 -11.90 6.40 14.04
C TYR A 13 -11.70 4.97 13.53
N SER A 14 -12.60 4.52 12.66
CA SER A 14 -12.55 3.20 12.03
C SER A 14 -12.34 3.28 10.52
N ASP A 15 -12.21 4.48 9.96
CA ASP A 15 -12.05 4.67 8.53
C ASP A 15 -10.62 4.44 8.06
N ILE A 16 -10.52 4.00 6.81
CA ILE A 16 -9.26 3.73 6.15
C ILE A 16 -9.09 4.72 5.01
N TRP A 17 -7.94 5.38 5.00
CA TRP A 17 -7.57 6.39 4.02
C TRP A 17 -6.29 6.00 3.32
N ARG A 18 -6.23 6.26 2.01
CA ARG A 18 -4.99 6.19 1.23
C ARG A 18 -4.58 7.61 0.80
N ILE A 19 -3.28 7.80 0.62
CA ILE A 19 -2.73 8.99 -0.03
C ILE A 19 -2.11 8.56 -1.36
N ASN A 20 -2.44 9.28 -2.44
CA ASN A 20 -1.68 9.19 -3.68
C ASN A 20 -0.42 10.07 -3.51
N LEU A 21 0.77 9.48 -3.61
CA LEU A 21 2.02 10.22 -3.37
C LEU A 21 2.42 11.16 -4.52
N GLU A 22 1.90 10.94 -5.72
CA GLU A 22 2.13 11.82 -6.88
C GLU A 22 1.27 13.08 -6.79
N THR A 23 -0.04 12.91 -6.52
CA THR A 23 -0.98 14.05 -6.46
C THR A 23 -1.13 14.64 -5.07
N LEU A 24 -0.61 13.96 -4.04
CA LEU A 24 -0.77 14.27 -2.61
C LEU A 24 -2.25 14.32 -2.17
N GLN A 25 -3.14 13.68 -2.91
CA GLN A 25 -4.56 13.63 -2.60
C GLN A 25 -4.90 12.44 -1.71
N TRP A 26 -5.81 12.69 -0.76
CA TRP A 26 -6.34 11.67 0.13
C TRP A 26 -7.63 11.09 -0.44
N PHE A 27 -7.75 9.76 -0.39
CA PHE A 27 -8.95 9.03 -0.79
C PHE A 27 -9.41 8.15 0.36
N LYS A 28 -10.67 8.29 0.72
CA LYS A 28 -11.32 7.38 1.67
C LYS A 28 -11.59 6.05 0.96
N LEU A 29 -11.19 4.94 1.58
CA LEU A 29 -11.53 3.61 1.08
C LEU A 29 -12.94 3.25 1.54
N ASP A 30 -13.63 2.41 0.77
CA ASP A 30 -14.95 1.87 1.12
C ASP A 30 -14.84 0.71 2.13
N TYR A 31 -13.92 0.86 3.06
CA TYR A 31 -13.60 -0.10 4.11
C TYR A 31 -13.61 0.62 5.45
N THR A 32 -14.22 -0.02 6.42
CA THR A 32 -14.20 0.40 7.83
C THR A 32 -13.74 -0.77 8.67
N HIS A 33 -12.91 -0.49 9.66
CA HIS A 33 -12.61 -1.47 10.71
C HIS A 33 -13.92 -1.96 11.33
N LYS A 34 -14.07 -3.28 11.47
CA LYS A 34 -15.24 -3.85 12.14
C LYS A 34 -15.11 -3.79 13.66
N ILE A 35 -13.96 -3.33 14.15
CA ILE A 35 -13.61 -3.28 15.55
C ILE A 35 -13.13 -1.86 15.87
N GLU A 36 -13.63 -1.29 16.96
CA GLU A 36 -13.21 0.01 17.47
C GLU A 36 -11.82 -0.11 18.13
N ILE A 37 -10.77 -0.09 17.30
CA ILE A 37 -9.37 -0.24 17.73
C ILE A 37 -8.54 0.94 17.21
N PHE A 38 -7.71 1.51 18.07
CA PHE A 38 -6.86 2.65 17.74
C PHE A 38 -5.38 2.29 17.51
N CYS A 39 -4.91 1.13 17.99
CA CYS A 39 -3.59 0.59 17.67
C CYS A 39 -3.75 -0.61 16.75
N VAL A 40 -3.31 -0.53 15.50
CA VAL A 40 -3.43 -1.63 14.54
C VAL A 40 -2.07 -1.89 13.91
N ILE A 41 -1.67 -3.16 13.84
CA ILE A 41 -0.50 -3.57 13.05
C ILE A 41 -1.01 -3.91 11.65
N ALA A 42 -0.44 -3.25 10.65
CA ALA A 42 -0.83 -3.45 9.25
C ALA A 42 0.30 -4.11 8.46
N CYS A 43 -0.06 -5.06 7.60
CA CYS A 43 0.84 -5.70 6.64
C CYS A 43 0.15 -5.85 5.29
N VAL A 44 0.84 -5.53 4.21
CA VAL A 44 0.38 -5.81 2.84
C VAL A 44 1.05 -7.07 2.34
N VAL A 45 0.26 -8.00 1.81
CA VAL A 45 0.72 -9.29 1.27
C VAL A 45 0.31 -9.38 -0.19
N GLU A 46 1.26 -9.78 -1.05
CA GLU A 46 1.06 -9.98 -2.49
C GLU A 46 0.41 -8.79 -3.21
N ASP A 47 0.65 -7.57 -2.70
CA ASP A 47 0.12 -6.29 -3.22
C ASP A 47 -1.41 -6.20 -3.28
N SER A 48 -2.10 -7.24 -2.76
CA SER A 48 -3.52 -7.48 -2.97
C SER A 48 -4.30 -7.61 -1.67
N TYR A 49 -3.61 -7.83 -0.54
CA TYR A 49 -4.26 -8.06 0.73
C TYR A 49 -3.66 -7.17 1.81
N LEU A 50 -4.49 -6.32 2.39
CA LEU A 50 -4.15 -5.58 3.61
C LEU A 50 -4.63 -6.40 4.80
N TYR A 51 -3.68 -6.93 5.56
CA TYR A 51 -3.94 -7.60 6.83
C TYR A 51 -3.79 -6.60 7.97
N LEU A 52 -4.79 -6.55 8.83
CA LEU A 52 -4.84 -5.71 10.01
C LEU A 52 -4.99 -6.61 11.23
N VAL A 53 -4.03 -6.50 12.15
CA VAL A 53 -4.08 -7.18 13.44
C VAL A 53 -4.41 -6.14 14.50
N ALA A 54 -5.53 -6.37 15.16
CA ALA A 54 -5.96 -5.67 16.35
C ALA A 54 -4.83 -5.54 17.39
N GLY A 55 -4.45 -4.31 17.73
CA GLY A 55 -3.65 -3.97 18.89
C GLY A 55 -4.52 -3.56 20.08
N VAL A 56 -3.87 -3.15 21.16
CA VAL A 56 -4.46 -2.90 22.49
C VAL A 56 -5.67 -1.94 22.41
N SER A 57 -6.77 -2.30 23.06
CA SER A 57 -7.89 -1.39 23.35
C SER A 57 -8.11 -1.37 24.86
N ASN A 58 -8.16 -0.19 25.48
CA ASN A 58 -8.37 0.00 26.93
C ASN A 58 -7.42 -0.79 27.86
N GLY A 59 -6.16 -0.97 27.46
CA GLY A 59 -5.16 -1.70 28.28
C GLY A 59 -5.27 -3.23 28.20
N GLU A 60 -6.25 -3.77 27.48
CA GLU A 60 -6.33 -5.20 27.18
C GLU A 60 -5.83 -5.48 25.76
N LEU A 61 -4.94 -6.46 25.64
CA LEU A 61 -4.53 -7.02 24.36
C LEU A 61 -5.75 -7.73 23.75
N PHE A 62 -6.42 -7.10 22.78
CA PHE A 62 -7.37 -7.76 21.90
C PHE A 62 -6.62 -8.65 20.89
N GLY A 63 -5.80 -9.56 21.40
CA GLY A 63 -5.04 -10.52 20.63
C GLY A 63 -5.95 -11.62 20.12
N SER A 64 -6.42 -11.51 18.88
CA SER A 64 -6.76 -12.66 18.01
C SER A 64 -7.49 -12.27 16.73
N LYS A 65 -8.01 -11.03 16.60
CA LYS A 65 -8.76 -10.64 15.40
C LYS A 65 -7.84 -10.14 14.30
N LEU A 66 -7.75 -10.95 13.25
CA LEU A 66 -7.14 -10.61 11.97
C LEU A 66 -8.26 -10.16 11.02
N GLU A 67 -8.18 -8.92 10.54
CA GLU A 67 -9.00 -8.45 9.44
C GLU A 67 -8.19 -8.50 8.14
N ARG A 68 -8.85 -8.88 7.04
CA ARG A 68 -8.28 -8.85 5.70
C ARG A 68 -9.15 -7.97 4.82
N PHE A 69 -8.51 -7.06 4.11
CA PHE A 69 -9.15 -6.22 3.11
C PHE A 69 -8.52 -6.52 1.75
N ASP A 70 -9.38 -6.80 0.77
CA ASP A 70 -8.94 -7.01 -0.60
C ASP A 70 -8.64 -5.63 -1.19
N ILE A 71 -7.38 -5.37 -1.45
CA ILE A 71 -6.89 -4.13 -2.02
C ILE A 71 -6.37 -4.44 -3.42
N ARG A 72 -6.47 -3.50 -4.34
CA ARG A 72 -5.81 -3.63 -5.65
C ARG A 72 -4.84 -2.47 -5.76
N TYR A 73 -3.60 -2.71 -5.35
CA TYR A 73 -2.53 -1.74 -5.52
C TYR A 73 -1.48 -2.27 -6.48
N PRO A 74 -0.86 -1.39 -7.26
CA PRO A 74 0.40 -1.72 -7.89
C PRO A 74 1.40 -2.04 -6.77
N SER A 75 2.28 -3.01 -7.02
CA SER A 75 3.32 -3.36 -6.05
C SER A 75 4.18 -2.14 -5.71
N LEU A 76 4.70 -2.06 -4.49
CA LEU A 76 5.66 -0.99 -4.15
C LEU A 76 6.83 -0.99 -5.13
N CYS A 77 7.28 -2.18 -5.53
CA CYS A 77 8.25 -2.36 -6.60
C CYS A 77 7.77 -1.72 -7.91
N GLY A 78 6.55 -2.01 -8.37
CA GLY A 78 5.95 -1.43 -9.56
C GLY A 78 5.89 0.09 -9.52
N LEU A 79 5.44 0.68 -8.41
CA LEU A 79 5.41 2.14 -8.22
C LEU A 79 6.80 2.76 -8.23
N CYS A 80 7.78 2.12 -7.56
CA CYS A 80 9.16 2.56 -7.60
C CYS A 80 9.74 2.48 -9.02
N LEU A 81 9.44 1.42 -9.75
CA LEU A 81 9.86 1.22 -11.14
C LEU A 81 9.27 2.28 -12.08
N GLU A 82 7.97 2.53 -12.00
CA GLU A 82 7.30 3.60 -12.74
C GLU A 82 7.93 4.97 -12.44
N SER A 83 8.29 5.23 -11.18
CA SER A 83 8.91 6.50 -10.77
C SER A 83 10.35 6.66 -11.27
N ILE A 84 11.14 5.58 -11.37
CA ILE A 84 12.50 5.65 -11.89
C ILE A 84 12.56 5.58 -13.42
N ARG A 85 11.51 5.12 -14.10
CA ARG A 85 11.47 4.95 -15.56
C ARG A 85 11.84 6.22 -16.33
N PRO A 86 11.39 7.43 -15.95
CA PRO A 86 11.76 8.67 -16.62
C PRO A 86 13.21 9.10 -16.33
N SER A 87 13.93 8.43 -15.43
CA SER A 87 15.26 8.85 -14.99
C SER A 87 16.32 8.56 -16.06
N PRO A 88 17.17 9.54 -16.42
CA PRO A 88 18.27 9.34 -17.35
C PRO A 88 19.32 8.33 -16.84
N ASN A 89 19.30 8.00 -15.54
CA ASN A 89 20.25 7.11 -14.90
C ASN A 89 19.81 5.63 -14.85
N ILE A 90 18.69 5.26 -15.48
CA ILE A 90 18.14 3.92 -15.38
C ILE A 90 19.14 2.82 -15.82
N LYS A 91 19.97 3.09 -16.83
CA LYS A 91 21.04 2.18 -17.30
C LYS A 91 22.13 1.91 -16.26
N SER A 92 22.33 2.82 -15.31
CA SER A 92 23.25 2.64 -14.20
C SER A 92 22.56 1.86 -13.08
N LEU A 93 21.29 2.18 -12.82
CA LEU A 93 20.50 1.54 -11.77
C LEU A 93 20.25 0.06 -12.07
N THR A 94 19.97 -0.30 -13.33
CA THR A 94 19.75 -1.69 -13.75
C THR A 94 20.95 -2.61 -13.53
N LYS A 95 22.17 -2.06 -13.41
CA LYS A 95 23.36 -2.87 -13.07
C LYS A 95 23.42 -3.29 -11.60
N SER A 96 22.69 -2.58 -10.75
CA SER A 96 22.68 -2.78 -9.29
C SER A 96 21.40 -3.45 -8.79
N LEU A 97 20.41 -3.66 -9.67
CA LEU A 97 19.13 -4.28 -9.32
C LEU A 97 19.21 -5.82 -9.41
N PRO A 98 18.51 -6.54 -8.53
CA PRO A 98 18.31 -7.99 -8.63
C PRO A 98 17.68 -8.41 -9.97
N ALA A 99 17.97 -9.63 -10.42
CA ALA A 99 17.49 -10.18 -11.69
C ALA A 99 15.95 -10.19 -11.81
N ASP A 100 15.25 -10.52 -10.74
CA ASP A 100 13.79 -10.59 -10.73
C ASP A 100 13.14 -9.23 -11.02
N ILE A 101 13.73 -8.14 -10.52
CA ILE A 101 13.28 -6.76 -10.76
C ILE A 101 13.60 -6.33 -12.20
N LEU A 102 14.71 -6.81 -12.77
CA LEU A 102 15.09 -6.52 -14.16
C LEU A 102 14.15 -7.17 -15.17
N ASP A 103 13.69 -8.38 -14.89
CA ASP A 103 12.74 -9.07 -15.76
C ASP A 103 11.35 -8.41 -15.69
N GLU A 104 10.95 -7.89 -14.53
CA GLU A 104 9.73 -7.08 -14.38
C GLU A 104 9.82 -5.78 -15.20
N ILE A 105 10.96 -5.07 -15.18
CA ILE A 105 11.20 -3.89 -16.02
C ILE A 105 11.04 -4.21 -17.52
N LYS A 106 11.66 -5.31 -18.00
CA LYS A 106 11.57 -5.70 -19.42
C LYS A 106 10.15 -6.06 -19.85
N ASN A 107 9.40 -6.73 -18.98
CA ASN A 107 8.01 -7.09 -19.27
C ASN A 107 7.14 -5.84 -19.41
N ILE A 108 7.36 -4.83 -18.57
CA ILE A 108 6.67 -3.53 -18.63
C ILE A 108 7.05 -2.72 -19.89
N GLU A 109 8.31 -2.80 -20.36
CA GLU A 109 8.72 -2.18 -21.63
C GLU A 109 8.00 -2.80 -22.83
N ASN A 110 7.85 -4.12 -22.85
CA ASN A 110 7.17 -4.84 -23.92
C ASN A 110 5.67 -4.50 -23.98
N ASP A 111 4.98 -4.37 -22.85
CA ASP A 111 3.57 -3.96 -22.81
C ASP A 111 3.36 -2.54 -23.34
N SER A 112 4.25 -1.59 -23.01
CA SER A 112 4.15 -0.22 -23.55
C SER A 112 4.38 -0.11 -25.06
N SER A 113 5.13 -1.06 -25.64
CA SER A 113 5.36 -1.11 -27.09
C SER A 113 4.19 -1.72 -27.88
N ALA A 114 3.24 -2.34 -27.17
CA ALA A 114 2.03 -2.92 -27.77
C ALA A 114 0.86 -1.93 -27.86
N GLU A 115 0.89 -0.81 -27.11
CA GLU A 115 -0.17 0.21 -27.14
C GLU A 115 -0.01 1.27 -28.25
N ASP A 116 1.12 1.28 -28.97
CA ASP A 116 1.38 2.18 -30.11
C ASP A 116 0.80 1.68 -31.46
N ILE A 117 -0.06 0.65 -31.43
CA ILE A 117 -0.76 0.12 -32.61
C ILE A 117 -2.28 0.07 -32.35
N ASN A 118 -2.93 1.25 -32.27
CA ASN A 118 -4.35 1.41 -32.60
C ASN A 118 -4.71 2.87 -32.88
#